data_AF-A0A1I3D9S3-F1
#
_entry.id   AF-A0A1I3D9S3-F1
#
_cell.length_a   1.000
_cell.length_b   1.000
_cell.length_c   1.000
_cell.angle_alpha   90.00
_cell.angle_beta   90.00
_cell.angle_gamma   90.00
#
_symmetry.space_group_name_H-M   'P 1'
#
loop_
_entity.id
_entity.type
_entity.pdbx_description
1 polymer ?
#
loop_
_entity_poly.entity_id
_entity_poly.type
_entity_poly.pdbx_seq_one_letter_code
_entity_poly.pdbx_strand_id
1 'polypeptide(L)'
;MKTLNLKWFEVERLVQELAWREFFQNVWSHKKDGIFSDIKNQQINDENSGIPKAVLNAETGIEVLDDAVNELYETGYIHNHLRMYLSSVCTNIAHFHWFESAKWLYYNLLDGDLASNHLSWQWVCGTFSSKKYFANQDNLNKYFNSKQKNTFLDVDYSEFDDLKVPEILKESQKLNLMTILPILPKPNLENKKTLLFNYYNLDFKWHKDKDFQKVFLLEPSIFEKFPVSEKCIEFALKLSENIPNIKIFIGEFSDLVSEISAENISFKEHPLNLHYEGNSEKISNLFTVETECSSFFSYWKKVKKGLQKDFETN
;
A
#
# COMPACT_ATOMS: atom_id res chain seq x y z
N MET A 1 6.12 15.40 16.70
CA MET A 1 4.91 16.24 16.80
C MET A 1 4.85 17.01 18.12
N LYS A 2 4.93 16.37 19.28
CA LYS A 2 4.96 17.05 20.59
C LYS A 2 6.09 18.09 20.74
N THR A 3 7.29 17.76 20.25
CA THR A 3 8.46 18.68 20.27
C THR A 3 8.32 19.92 19.40
N LEU A 4 7.23 20.04 18.62
CA LEU A 4 6.99 21.15 17.70
C LEU A 4 6.04 22.22 18.29
N ASN A 5 5.61 22.09 19.55
CA ASN A 5 4.71 23.03 20.24
C ASN A 5 3.39 23.32 19.47
N LEU A 6 2.87 22.30 18.78
CA LEU A 6 1.60 22.36 18.04
C LEU A 6 0.43 21.94 18.94
N LYS A 7 -0.77 22.46 18.67
CA LYS A 7 -2.02 22.04 19.31
C LYS A 7 -2.60 20.81 18.60
N TRP A 8 -3.42 20.03 19.31
CA TRP A 8 -4.00 18.80 18.77
C TRP A 8 -4.72 19.01 17.43
N PHE A 9 -5.55 20.05 17.31
CA PHE A 9 -6.31 20.30 16.09
C PHE A 9 -5.42 20.58 14.86
N GLU A 10 -4.18 21.05 15.07
CA GLU A 10 -3.22 21.33 14.00
C GLU A 10 -2.60 20.05 13.45
N VAL A 11 -2.50 19.01 14.30
CA VAL A 11 -1.89 17.71 13.94
C VAL A 11 -2.93 16.62 13.70
N GLU A 12 -4.18 16.82 14.11
CA GLU A 12 -5.22 15.78 14.09
C GLU A 12 -5.36 15.13 12.71
N ARG A 13 -5.36 15.94 11.65
CA ARG A 13 -5.49 15.42 10.28
C ARG A 13 -4.34 14.49 9.93
N LEU A 14 -3.09 14.89 10.21
CA LEU A 14 -1.93 14.04 9.97
C LEU A 14 -1.98 12.75 10.80
N VAL A 15 -2.38 12.85 12.07
CA VAL A 15 -2.55 11.67 12.94
C VAL A 15 -3.64 10.74 12.39
N GLN A 16 -4.72 11.30 11.83
CA GLN A 16 -5.80 10.52 11.21
C GLN A 16 -5.33 9.78 9.95
N GLU A 17 -4.51 10.40 9.10
CA GLU A 17 -3.90 9.73 7.93
C GLU A 17 -2.99 8.56 8.37
N LEU A 18 -2.18 8.75 9.41
CA LEU A 18 -1.37 7.66 9.97
C LEU A 18 -2.24 6.55 10.58
N ALA A 19 -3.35 6.91 11.22
CA ALA A 19 -4.31 5.96 11.77
C ALA A 19 -5.02 5.13 10.67
N TRP A 20 -5.19 5.66 9.46
CA TRP A 20 -5.72 4.89 8.32
C TRP A 20 -4.79 3.73 7.95
N ARG A 21 -3.48 4.00 7.86
CA ARG A 21 -2.47 2.96 7.63
C ARG A 21 -2.56 1.87 8.70
N GLU A 22 -2.64 2.24 9.97
CA GLU A 22 -2.74 1.27 11.06
C GLU A 22 -4.04 0.46 11.05
N PHE A 23 -5.16 1.11 10.73
CA PHE A 23 -6.42 0.42 10.57
C PHE A 23 -6.33 -0.67 9.48
N PHE A 24 -5.76 -0.35 8.33
CA PHE A 24 -5.58 -1.32 7.25
C PHE A 24 -4.61 -2.45 7.61
N GLN A 25 -3.49 -2.14 8.27
CA GLN A 25 -2.58 -3.17 8.80
C GLN A 25 -3.26 -4.08 9.83
N ASN A 26 -4.11 -3.53 10.69
CA ASN A 26 -4.91 -4.31 11.62
C ASN A 26 -5.93 -5.20 10.91
N VAL A 27 -6.55 -4.73 9.83
CA VAL A 27 -7.44 -5.57 9.02
C VAL A 27 -6.66 -6.71 8.38
N TRP A 28 -5.48 -6.43 7.81
CA TRP A 28 -4.63 -7.45 7.20
C TRP A 28 -4.13 -8.48 8.21
N SER A 29 -3.77 -8.07 9.42
CA SER A 29 -3.33 -8.98 10.47
C SER A 29 -4.43 -9.99 10.88
N HIS A 30 -5.71 -9.60 10.82
CA HIS A 30 -6.86 -10.46 11.13
C HIS A 30 -7.35 -11.28 9.92
N LYS A 31 -7.44 -10.65 8.74
CA LYS A 31 -7.97 -11.29 7.51
C LYS A 31 -6.94 -12.11 6.75
N LYS A 32 -5.63 -11.88 6.98
CA LYS A 32 -4.53 -12.52 6.25
C LYS A 32 -4.74 -12.38 4.74
N ASP A 33 -4.59 -13.47 3.99
CA ASP A 33 -4.80 -13.50 2.54
C ASP A 33 -6.25 -13.18 2.11
N GLY A 34 -7.20 -13.11 3.05
CA GLY A 34 -8.57 -12.63 2.78
C GLY A 34 -8.63 -11.19 2.25
N ILE A 35 -7.57 -10.38 2.43
CA ILE A 35 -7.50 -9.04 1.82
C ILE A 35 -7.33 -9.06 0.29
N PHE A 36 -7.04 -10.22 -0.30
CA PHE A 36 -6.89 -10.40 -1.75
C PHE A 36 -8.20 -10.87 -2.41
N SER A 37 -9.28 -10.92 -1.65
CA SER A 37 -10.64 -11.27 -2.10
C SER A 37 -11.64 -10.27 -1.56
N ASP A 38 -12.86 -10.28 -2.11
CA ASP A 38 -13.96 -9.44 -1.66
C ASP A 38 -14.33 -9.74 -0.19
N ILE A 39 -14.09 -8.78 0.72
CA ILE A 39 -14.19 -9.04 2.17
C ILE A 39 -15.64 -9.02 2.70
N LYS A 40 -16.44 -8.01 2.35
CA LYS A 40 -17.78 -7.79 2.93
C LYS A 40 -18.90 -8.08 1.95
N ASN A 41 -18.77 -7.55 0.74
CA ASN A 41 -19.76 -7.69 -0.33
C ASN A 41 -19.04 -8.17 -1.58
N GLN A 42 -19.68 -9.01 -2.38
CA GLN A 42 -19.19 -9.33 -3.72
C GLN A 42 -19.18 -8.06 -4.58
N GLN A 43 -18.14 -7.89 -5.40
CA GLN A 43 -18.13 -6.80 -6.38
C GLN A 43 -19.29 -7.00 -7.36
N ILE A 44 -19.99 -5.91 -7.66
CA ILE A 44 -21.09 -5.88 -8.62
C ILE A 44 -20.57 -5.23 -9.91
N ASN A 45 -20.93 -5.80 -11.06
CA ASN A 45 -20.48 -5.39 -12.39
C ASN A 45 -18.95 -5.50 -12.55
N ASP A 46 -18.41 -6.71 -12.39
CA ASP A 46 -16.98 -7.05 -12.55
C ASP A 46 -16.75 -7.99 -13.74
N GLU A 47 -17.56 -7.80 -14.79
CA GLU A 47 -17.64 -8.66 -15.98
C GLU A 47 -16.30 -8.80 -16.72
N ASN A 48 -15.40 -7.82 -16.56
CA ASN A 48 -14.13 -7.77 -17.25
C ASN A 48 -12.97 -8.27 -16.36
N SER A 49 -12.17 -9.18 -16.92
CA SER A 49 -10.86 -9.55 -16.35
C SER A 49 -9.76 -8.56 -16.78
N GLY A 50 -8.68 -8.44 -16.00
CA GLY A 50 -7.54 -7.57 -16.33
C GLY A 50 -7.71 -6.12 -15.84
N ILE A 51 -7.17 -5.17 -16.59
CA ILE A 51 -7.27 -3.72 -16.35
C ILE A 51 -7.74 -3.02 -17.64
N PRO A 52 -8.50 -1.90 -17.57
CA PRO A 52 -8.78 -1.09 -18.75
C PRO A 52 -7.49 -0.60 -19.40
N LYS A 53 -7.30 -0.92 -20.68
CA LYS A 53 -6.08 -0.56 -21.43
C LYS A 53 -5.88 0.95 -21.51
N ALA A 54 -6.96 1.71 -21.65
CA ALA A 54 -6.91 3.17 -21.65
C ALA A 54 -6.34 3.74 -20.33
N VAL A 55 -6.67 3.15 -19.17
CA VAL A 55 -6.07 3.56 -17.89
C VAL A 55 -4.58 3.21 -17.89
N LEU A 56 -4.24 1.99 -18.32
CA LEU A 56 -2.85 1.53 -18.35
C LEU A 56 -1.97 2.41 -19.26
N ASN A 57 -2.51 2.93 -20.36
CA ASN A 57 -1.78 3.72 -21.34
C ASN A 57 -1.79 5.23 -21.08
N ALA A 58 -2.47 5.72 -20.02
CA ALA A 58 -2.74 7.15 -19.84
C ALA A 58 -3.54 7.76 -21.02
N GLU A 59 -4.54 7.03 -21.50
CA GLU A 59 -5.40 7.38 -22.65
C GLU A 59 -6.89 7.32 -22.26
N THR A 60 -7.24 7.65 -21.02
CA THR A 60 -8.64 7.65 -20.57
C THR A 60 -9.45 8.78 -21.21
N GLY A 61 -8.80 9.82 -21.70
CA GLY A 61 -9.44 11.03 -22.20
C GLY A 61 -9.83 11.99 -21.07
N ILE A 62 -9.36 11.74 -19.85
CA ILE A 62 -9.47 12.65 -18.69
C ILE A 62 -8.06 13.11 -18.35
N GLU A 63 -7.75 14.36 -18.71
CA GLU A 63 -6.40 14.92 -18.69
C GLU A 63 -5.72 14.72 -17.33
N VAL A 64 -6.43 15.02 -16.24
CA VAL A 64 -5.90 14.88 -14.87
C VAL A 64 -5.58 13.43 -14.50
N LEU A 65 -6.34 12.45 -15.00
CA LEU A 65 -6.09 11.04 -14.72
C LEU A 65 -4.96 10.50 -15.58
N ASP A 66 -4.90 10.93 -16.83
CA ASP A 66 -3.84 10.56 -17.77
C ASP A 66 -2.48 11.12 -17.29
N ASP A 67 -2.44 12.38 -16.86
CA ASP A 67 -1.28 12.99 -16.21
C ASP A 67 -0.87 12.23 -14.94
N ALA A 68 -1.84 11.78 -14.12
CA ALA A 68 -1.56 10.99 -12.93
C ALA A 68 -0.92 9.64 -13.27
N VAL A 69 -1.39 8.94 -14.30
CA VAL A 69 -0.79 7.67 -14.74
C VAL A 69 0.63 7.90 -15.23
N ASN A 70 0.87 8.99 -15.98
CA ASN A 70 2.22 9.36 -16.41
C ASN A 70 3.13 9.69 -15.21
N GLU A 71 2.63 10.45 -14.22
CA GLU A 71 3.36 10.76 -12.97
C GLU A 71 3.71 9.49 -12.19
N LEU A 72 2.78 8.52 -12.11
CA LEU A 72 3.03 7.22 -11.50
C LEU A 72 4.20 6.50 -12.18
N TYR A 73 4.19 6.45 -13.51
CA TYR A 73 5.25 5.77 -14.26
C TYR A 73 6.58 6.51 -14.22
N GLU A 74 6.58 7.83 -14.14
CA GLU A 74 7.80 8.64 -14.04
C GLU A 74 8.40 8.60 -12.64
N THR A 75 7.58 8.80 -11.61
CA THR A 75 8.05 9.05 -10.24
C THR A 75 7.87 7.88 -9.29
N GLY A 76 6.92 6.99 -9.59
CA GLY A 76 6.47 5.93 -8.68
C GLY A 76 5.61 6.43 -7.52
N TYR A 77 5.01 7.62 -7.66
CA TYR A 77 4.12 8.22 -6.69
C TYR A 77 2.94 8.91 -7.38
N ILE A 78 1.76 8.87 -6.76
CA ILE A 78 0.61 9.71 -7.13
C ILE A 78 -0.19 10.10 -5.90
N HIS A 79 -0.83 11.27 -5.95
CA HIS A 79 -1.66 11.76 -4.86
C HIS A 79 -2.83 10.82 -4.52
N ASN A 80 -3.15 10.65 -3.22
CA ASN A 80 -4.15 9.67 -2.75
C ASN A 80 -5.54 9.81 -3.41
N HIS A 81 -6.05 11.04 -3.60
CA HIS A 81 -7.33 11.22 -4.31
C HIS A 81 -7.30 10.71 -5.76
N LEU A 82 -6.16 10.84 -6.47
CA LEU A 82 -6.03 10.31 -7.84
C LEU A 82 -6.03 8.77 -7.83
N ARG A 83 -5.41 8.15 -6.81
CA ARG A 83 -5.52 6.69 -6.58
C ARG A 83 -6.98 6.27 -6.45
N MET A 84 -7.77 7.00 -5.66
CA MET A 84 -9.21 6.75 -5.50
C MET A 84 -10.00 6.96 -6.80
N TYR A 85 -9.62 7.95 -7.61
CA TYR A 85 -10.32 8.25 -8.86
C TYR A 85 -10.03 7.22 -9.94
N LEU A 86 -8.77 6.83 -10.11
CA LEU A 86 -8.38 5.71 -10.97
C LEU A 86 -9.09 4.43 -10.52
N SER A 87 -9.17 4.20 -9.21
CA SER A 87 -9.90 3.06 -8.66
C SER A 87 -11.38 3.09 -9.05
N SER A 88 -12.04 4.23 -8.89
CA SER A 88 -13.43 4.40 -9.32
C SER A 88 -13.61 4.20 -10.82
N VAL A 89 -12.69 4.70 -11.66
CA VAL A 89 -12.79 4.57 -13.12
C VAL A 89 -12.64 3.10 -13.53
N CYS A 90 -11.66 2.38 -12.99
CA CYS A 90 -11.46 0.96 -13.29
C CYS A 90 -12.64 0.10 -12.82
N THR A 91 -13.12 0.30 -11.59
CA THR A 91 -14.10 -0.63 -11.00
C THR A 91 -15.54 -0.20 -11.27
N ASN A 92 -15.88 1.05 -10.95
CA ASN A 92 -17.26 1.50 -10.88
C ASN A 92 -17.77 2.04 -12.23
N ILE A 93 -16.87 2.46 -13.12
CA ILE A 93 -17.22 2.96 -14.47
C ILE A 93 -16.91 1.92 -15.55
N ALA A 94 -15.72 1.30 -15.50
CA ALA A 94 -15.28 0.34 -16.53
C ALA A 94 -15.71 -1.11 -16.27
N HIS A 95 -16.24 -1.39 -15.07
CA HIS A 95 -16.72 -2.72 -14.68
C HIS A 95 -15.63 -3.82 -14.68
N PHE A 96 -14.39 -3.47 -14.28
CA PHE A 96 -13.32 -4.44 -14.05
C PHE A 96 -13.24 -4.81 -12.57
N HIS A 97 -12.87 -6.06 -12.29
CA HIS A 97 -12.58 -6.46 -10.91
C HIS A 97 -11.40 -5.66 -10.34
N TRP A 98 -11.51 -5.27 -9.07
CA TRP A 98 -10.54 -4.37 -8.43
C TRP A 98 -9.12 -4.95 -8.34
N PHE A 99 -8.97 -6.28 -8.31
CA PHE A 99 -7.73 -6.95 -7.93
C PHE A 99 -6.57 -6.70 -8.89
N GLU A 100 -6.77 -6.87 -10.20
CA GLU A 100 -5.69 -6.67 -11.18
C GLU A 100 -5.28 -5.20 -11.29
N SER A 101 -6.23 -4.27 -11.16
CA SER A 101 -5.93 -2.84 -11.14
C SER A 101 -5.19 -2.44 -9.85
N ALA A 102 -5.52 -3.05 -8.71
CA ALA A 102 -4.79 -2.87 -7.46
C ALA A 102 -3.36 -3.40 -7.55
N LYS A 103 -3.12 -4.53 -8.22
CA LYS A 103 -1.78 -5.07 -8.48
C LYS A 103 -0.96 -4.14 -9.36
N TRP A 104 -1.54 -3.59 -10.43
CA TRP A 104 -0.87 -2.60 -11.28
C TRP A 104 -0.42 -1.37 -10.48
N LEU A 105 -1.31 -0.82 -9.63
CA LEU A 105 -0.96 0.35 -8.84
C LEU A 105 0.14 0.01 -7.83
N TYR A 106 0.00 -1.09 -7.09
CA TYR A 106 1.00 -1.56 -6.12
C TYR A 106 2.37 -1.79 -6.76
N TYR A 107 2.42 -2.37 -7.96
CA TYR A 107 3.67 -2.64 -8.69
C TYR A 107 4.50 -1.38 -8.94
N ASN A 108 3.84 -0.26 -9.23
CA ASN A 108 4.49 1.00 -9.61
C ASN A 108 4.75 1.94 -8.43
N LEU A 109 4.16 1.70 -7.26
CA LEU A 109 4.24 2.61 -6.11
C LEU A 109 5.48 2.37 -5.25
N LEU A 110 6.29 3.42 -5.06
CA LEU A 110 7.41 3.42 -4.11
C LEU A 110 6.94 3.30 -2.65
N ASP A 111 5.78 3.87 -2.35
CA ASP A 111 5.11 3.78 -1.05
C ASP A 111 4.08 2.64 -0.98
N GLY A 112 4.18 1.67 -1.92
CA GLY A 112 3.26 0.55 -2.05
C GLY A 112 3.21 -0.31 -0.80
N ASP A 113 2.03 -0.38 -0.18
CA ASP A 113 1.72 -1.27 0.94
C ASP A 113 0.50 -2.13 0.59
N LEU A 114 0.61 -3.45 0.74
CA LEU A 114 -0.44 -4.38 0.30
C LEU A 114 -1.77 -4.09 0.99
N ALA A 115 -1.77 -3.91 2.31
CA ALA A 115 -2.99 -3.61 3.06
C ALA A 115 -3.60 -2.27 2.63
N SER A 116 -2.80 -1.19 2.67
CA SER A 116 -3.30 0.15 2.37
C SER A 116 -3.79 0.25 0.93
N ASN A 117 -3.11 -0.39 -0.03
CA ASN A 117 -3.52 -0.40 -1.43
C ASN A 117 -4.80 -1.24 -1.62
N HIS A 118 -4.77 -2.54 -1.32
CA HIS A 118 -5.87 -3.44 -1.67
C HIS A 118 -7.17 -3.07 -0.94
N LEU A 119 -7.08 -2.69 0.35
CA LEU A 119 -8.27 -2.30 1.12
C LEU A 119 -8.83 -0.94 0.68
N SER A 120 -8.01 -0.04 0.14
CA SER A 120 -8.50 1.22 -0.46
C SER A 120 -9.26 0.97 -1.76
N TRP A 121 -8.75 0.10 -2.63
CA TRP A 121 -9.46 -0.34 -3.85
C TRP A 121 -10.81 -0.97 -3.50
N GLN A 122 -10.84 -1.88 -2.54
CA GLN A 122 -12.06 -2.49 -2.05
C GLN A 122 -13.03 -1.48 -1.40
N TRP A 123 -12.51 -0.46 -0.72
CA TRP A 123 -13.33 0.59 -0.13
C TRP A 123 -14.03 1.42 -1.22
N VAL A 124 -13.33 1.75 -2.32
CA VAL A 124 -13.86 2.51 -3.46
C VAL A 124 -14.91 1.72 -4.23
N CYS A 125 -14.67 0.43 -4.49
CA CYS A 125 -15.62 -0.40 -5.25
C CYS A 125 -16.76 -1.00 -4.41
N GLY A 126 -16.76 -0.78 -3.08
CA GLY A 126 -17.84 -1.19 -2.20
C GLY A 126 -17.71 -2.60 -1.60
N THR A 127 -16.63 -3.34 -1.88
CA THR A 127 -16.41 -4.69 -1.34
C THR A 127 -15.87 -4.68 0.09
N PHE A 128 -15.37 -3.54 0.58
CA PHE A 128 -14.97 -3.32 1.99
C PHE A 128 -15.73 -2.17 2.69
N SER A 129 -16.64 -1.50 1.99
CA SER A 129 -17.49 -0.43 2.51
C SER A 129 -18.98 -0.75 2.30
N SER A 130 -19.89 0.18 2.61
CA SER A 130 -21.33 -0.01 2.39
C SER A 130 -21.84 0.61 1.09
N LYS A 131 -21.00 1.41 0.40
CA LYS A 131 -21.38 2.18 -0.79
C LYS A 131 -20.18 2.34 -1.72
N LYS A 132 -20.43 2.37 -3.03
CA LYS A 132 -19.43 2.73 -4.04
C LYS A 132 -19.02 4.19 -3.90
N TYR A 133 -17.78 4.49 -4.25
CA TYR A 133 -17.27 5.85 -4.42
C TYR A 133 -17.11 6.16 -5.90
N PHE A 134 -17.75 7.23 -6.37
CA PHE A 134 -17.61 7.69 -7.76
C PHE A 134 -16.73 8.94 -7.85
N ALA A 135 -15.73 8.89 -8.72
CA ALA A 135 -15.02 10.06 -9.22
C ALA A 135 -15.96 10.90 -10.10
N ASN A 136 -15.89 12.22 -10.01
CA ASN A 136 -16.67 13.13 -10.84
C ASN A 136 -15.78 14.27 -11.35
N GLN A 137 -16.18 14.85 -12.49
CA GLN A 137 -15.41 15.89 -13.16
C GLN A 137 -15.26 17.17 -12.31
N ASP A 138 -16.29 17.54 -11.54
CA ASP A 138 -16.24 18.75 -10.69
C ASP A 138 -15.17 18.65 -9.60
N ASN A 139 -15.03 17.49 -8.97
CA ASN A 139 -13.99 17.24 -7.96
C ASN A 139 -12.59 17.22 -8.58
N LEU A 140 -12.43 16.62 -9.77
CA LEU A 140 -11.18 16.69 -10.54
C LEU A 140 -10.81 18.16 -10.81
N ASN A 141 -11.74 18.93 -11.34
CA ASN A 141 -11.55 20.36 -11.62
C ASN A 141 -11.19 21.16 -10.36
N LYS A 142 -11.93 20.93 -9.26
CA LYS A 142 -11.74 21.65 -7.99
C LYS A 142 -10.41 21.35 -7.31
N TYR A 143 -10.02 20.08 -7.20
CA TYR A 143 -8.87 19.67 -6.39
C TYR A 143 -7.56 19.59 -7.18
N PHE A 144 -7.63 19.53 -8.52
CA PHE A 144 -6.46 19.42 -9.39
C PHE A 144 -6.36 20.57 -10.41
N ASN A 145 -7.10 21.66 -10.18
CA ASN A 145 -7.05 22.89 -10.97
C ASN A 145 -7.28 22.67 -12.48
N SER A 146 -8.11 21.69 -12.84
CA SER A 146 -8.56 21.47 -14.22
C SER A 146 -9.86 22.22 -14.51
N LYS A 147 -10.18 22.37 -15.79
CA LYS A 147 -11.44 22.94 -16.29
C LYS A 147 -12.06 22.06 -17.37
N GLN A 148 -11.63 20.80 -17.48
CA GLN A 148 -12.10 19.88 -18.50
C GLN A 148 -13.60 19.61 -18.32
N LYS A 149 -14.30 19.46 -19.44
CA LYS A 149 -15.75 19.24 -19.54
C LYS A 149 -16.06 18.26 -20.67
N ASN A 150 -17.30 17.78 -20.71
CA ASN A 150 -17.80 16.81 -21.68
C ASN A 150 -17.02 15.47 -21.64
N THR A 151 -16.60 15.06 -20.45
CA THR A 151 -16.00 13.74 -20.21
C THR A 151 -17.07 12.74 -19.77
N PHE A 152 -16.75 11.45 -19.72
CA PHE A 152 -17.68 10.46 -19.16
C PHE A 152 -17.88 10.59 -17.64
N LEU A 153 -17.10 11.43 -16.95
CA LEU A 153 -17.30 11.77 -15.54
C LEU A 153 -18.03 13.11 -15.34
N ASP A 154 -18.35 13.83 -16.43
CA ASP A 154 -19.06 15.11 -16.42
C ASP A 154 -20.57 14.88 -16.52
N VAL A 155 -21.10 14.17 -15.52
CA VAL A 155 -22.51 13.79 -15.39
C VAL A 155 -23.00 14.06 -13.97
N ASP A 156 -24.31 14.18 -13.78
CA ASP A 156 -24.87 14.32 -12.44
C ASP A 156 -24.63 13.05 -11.62
N TYR A 157 -24.42 13.21 -10.31
CA TYR A 157 -24.11 12.10 -9.40
C TYR A 157 -25.18 10.99 -9.40
N SER A 158 -26.44 11.34 -9.68
CA SER A 158 -27.54 10.38 -9.76
C SER A 158 -27.50 9.49 -10.99
N GLU A 159 -26.70 9.83 -12.00
CA GLU A 159 -26.62 9.10 -13.26
C GLU A 159 -25.56 7.99 -13.24
N PHE A 160 -24.63 8.00 -12.27
CA PHE A 160 -23.50 7.07 -12.24
C PHE A 160 -23.91 5.59 -12.14
N ASP A 161 -24.97 5.28 -11.40
CA ASP A 161 -25.41 3.89 -11.23
C ASP A 161 -25.97 3.29 -12.54
N ASP A 162 -26.46 4.13 -13.46
CA ASP A 162 -27.04 3.73 -14.75
C ASP A 162 -26.10 4.04 -15.95
N LEU A 163 -24.89 4.54 -15.67
CA LEU A 163 -23.94 4.95 -16.70
C LEU A 163 -23.45 3.72 -17.49
N LYS A 164 -23.54 3.80 -18.82
CA LYS A 164 -22.96 2.78 -19.70
C LYS A 164 -21.43 2.88 -19.69
N VAL A 165 -20.76 1.73 -19.73
CA VAL A 165 -19.29 1.66 -19.87
C VAL A 165 -18.85 2.43 -21.12
N PRO A 166 -18.03 3.49 -21.00
CA PRO A 166 -17.50 4.25 -22.13
C PRO A 166 -16.66 3.36 -23.06
N GLU A 167 -16.77 3.54 -24.38
CA GLU A 167 -16.07 2.69 -25.35
C GLU A 167 -14.54 2.66 -25.15
N ILE A 168 -13.91 3.78 -24.76
CA ILE A 168 -12.47 3.83 -24.42
C ILE A 168 -12.06 2.84 -23.35
N LEU A 169 -12.95 2.56 -22.39
CA LEU A 169 -12.62 1.77 -21.21
C LEU A 169 -12.90 0.27 -21.38
N LYS A 170 -13.49 -0.14 -22.50
CA LYS A 170 -13.89 -1.55 -22.72
C LYS A 170 -12.73 -2.48 -23.06
N GLU A 171 -11.66 -1.96 -23.67
CA GLU A 171 -10.53 -2.82 -24.03
C GLU A 171 -9.79 -3.26 -22.77
N SER A 172 -9.67 -4.57 -22.58
CA SER A 172 -8.98 -5.19 -21.45
C SER A 172 -7.54 -5.53 -21.80
N GLN A 173 -6.63 -5.31 -20.86
CA GLN A 173 -5.27 -5.83 -20.90
C GLN A 173 -4.99 -6.71 -19.69
N LYS A 174 -4.42 -7.90 -19.93
CA LYS A 174 -3.86 -8.75 -18.86
C LYS A 174 -2.45 -8.28 -18.53
N LEU A 175 -2.16 -8.22 -17.24
CA LEU A 175 -0.85 -7.79 -16.74
C LEU A 175 0.09 -8.99 -16.66
N ASN A 176 1.34 -8.78 -17.07
CA ASN A 176 2.45 -9.69 -16.80
C ASN A 176 3.49 -8.94 -15.97
N LEU A 177 3.30 -8.94 -14.66
CA LEU A 177 4.15 -8.21 -13.72
C LEU A 177 5.21 -9.14 -13.15
N MET A 178 6.47 -8.72 -13.22
CA MET A 178 7.60 -9.47 -12.70
C MET A 178 8.55 -8.52 -11.99
N THR A 179 9.07 -8.96 -10.84
CA THR A 179 10.16 -8.28 -10.15
C THR A 179 11.49 -8.82 -10.67
N ILE A 180 12.41 -7.93 -11.01
CA ILE A 180 13.80 -8.28 -11.31
C ILE A 180 14.63 -7.91 -10.10
N LEU A 181 15.12 -8.92 -9.36
CA LEU A 181 16.04 -8.71 -8.25
C LEU A 181 17.48 -8.55 -8.78
N PRO A 182 18.29 -7.66 -8.19
CA PRO A 182 19.67 -7.47 -8.64
C PRO A 182 20.51 -8.70 -8.35
N ILE A 183 21.54 -8.91 -9.16
CA ILE A 183 22.55 -9.93 -8.90
C ILE A 183 23.63 -9.29 -8.02
N LEU A 184 23.66 -9.66 -6.75
CA LEU A 184 24.63 -9.17 -5.78
C LEU A 184 25.51 -10.32 -5.27
N PRO A 185 26.80 -10.05 -4.93
CA PRO A 185 27.62 -11.05 -4.28
C PRO A 185 27.03 -11.42 -2.92
N LYS A 186 27.07 -12.71 -2.58
CA LYS A 186 26.63 -13.19 -1.27
C LYS A 186 27.43 -12.46 -0.17
N PRO A 187 26.76 -11.81 0.80
CA PRO A 187 27.47 -11.12 1.86
C PRO A 187 28.16 -12.13 2.78
N ASN A 188 29.29 -11.75 3.37
CA ASN A 188 29.90 -12.54 4.44
C ASN A 188 29.06 -12.38 5.72
N LEU A 189 28.38 -13.44 6.17
CA LEU A 189 27.53 -13.45 7.36
C LEU A 189 28.21 -14.19 8.51
N GLU A 190 28.11 -13.65 9.71
CA GLU A 190 28.58 -14.29 10.93
C GLU A 190 27.37 -14.82 11.72
N ASN A 191 27.50 -15.99 12.35
CA ASN A 191 26.49 -16.53 13.25
C ASN A 191 26.50 -15.78 14.60
N LYS A 192 25.91 -14.59 14.62
CA LYS A 192 25.77 -13.72 15.80
C LYS A 192 24.44 -12.98 15.77
N LYS A 193 24.13 -12.27 16.85
CA LYS A 193 22.91 -11.45 16.98
C LYS A 193 22.72 -10.56 15.74
N THR A 194 21.61 -10.78 15.04
CA THR A 194 21.33 -10.20 13.74
C THR A 194 19.94 -9.57 13.73
N LEU A 195 19.84 -8.32 13.28
CA LEU A 195 18.58 -7.67 12.94
C LEU A 195 18.27 -7.97 11.47
N LEU A 196 17.13 -8.58 11.24
CA LEU A 196 16.63 -8.91 9.92
C LEU A 196 15.59 -7.88 9.48
N PHE A 197 15.97 -7.11 8.48
CA PHE A 197 15.14 -6.14 7.77
C PHE A 197 14.52 -6.80 6.54
N ASN A 198 13.35 -6.34 6.12
CA ASN A 198 12.67 -6.81 4.92
C ASN A 198 12.12 -5.62 4.14
N TYR A 199 11.53 -5.90 2.97
CA TYR A 199 11.05 -4.86 2.04
C TYR A 199 10.05 -3.87 2.69
N TYR A 200 9.25 -4.33 3.66
CA TYR A 200 8.26 -3.52 4.36
C TYR A 200 8.79 -2.88 5.65
N ASN A 201 10.02 -3.18 6.04
CA ASN A 201 10.61 -2.71 7.28
C ASN A 201 12.10 -2.37 7.14
N LEU A 202 12.35 -1.09 6.84
CA LEU A 202 13.69 -0.48 6.75
C LEU A 202 13.85 0.66 7.77
N ASP A 203 13.43 0.43 9.01
CA ASP A 203 13.55 1.42 10.09
C ASP A 203 15.00 1.58 10.57
N PHE A 204 15.68 2.61 10.07
CA PHE A 204 17.07 2.92 10.42
C PHE A 204 17.31 3.22 11.91
N LYS A 205 16.26 3.46 12.70
CA LYS A 205 16.38 3.70 14.15
C LYS A 205 16.34 2.41 14.97
N TRP A 206 15.96 1.28 14.37
CA TRP A 206 15.77 0.02 15.08
C TRP A 206 17.10 -0.49 15.66
N HIS A 207 17.16 -0.52 17.01
CA HIS A 207 18.36 -0.83 17.80
C HIS A 207 19.64 -0.13 17.31
N LYS A 208 19.54 1.12 16.83
CA LYS A 208 20.64 1.86 16.18
C LYS A 208 21.93 1.95 17.02
N ASP A 209 21.80 1.99 18.35
CA ASP A 209 22.92 2.19 19.29
C ASP A 209 23.47 0.85 19.82
N LYS A 210 22.99 -0.29 19.31
CA LYS A 210 23.43 -1.62 19.74
C LYS A 210 24.27 -2.29 18.66
N ASP A 211 25.21 -3.13 19.10
CA ASP A 211 26.05 -3.92 18.22
C ASP A 211 25.27 -5.16 17.71
N PHE A 212 24.69 -5.03 16.53
CA PHE A 212 24.04 -6.11 15.80
C PHE A 212 24.58 -6.16 14.38
N GLN A 213 24.71 -7.39 13.85
CA GLN A 213 24.75 -7.59 12.41
C GLN A 213 23.40 -7.17 11.82
N LYS A 214 23.39 -6.47 10.69
CA LYS A 214 22.16 -6.00 10.04
C LYS A 214 22.08 -6.63 8.66
N VAL A 215 20.99 -7.34 8.41
CA VAL A 215 20.76 -8.02 7.14
C VAL A 215 19.46 -7.50 6.54
N PHE A 216 19.51 -7.02 5.31
CA PHE A 216 18.32 -6.74 4.51
C PHE A 216 18.03 -7.94 3.63
N LEU A 217 16.96 -8.66 3.93
CA LEU A 217 16.52 -9.85 3.22
C LEU A 217 15.51 -9.51 2.13
N LEU A 218 15.80 -9.95 0.91
CA LEU A 218 14.91 -9.92 -0.24
C LEU A 218 14.61 -11.36 -0.68
N GLU A 219 13.40 -11.84 -0.37
CA GLU A 219 12.96 -13.21 -0.68
C GLU A 219 12.30 -13.29 -2.06
N PRO A 220 12.88 -14.06 -3.01
CA PRO A 220 12.28 -14.22 -4.34
C PRO A 220 10.81 -14.67 -4.31
N SER A 221 10.46 -15.61 -3.43
CA SER A 221 9.09 -16.11 -3.27
C SER A 221 8.06 -15.01 -2.94
N ILE A 222 8.44 -14.01 -2.14
CA ILE A 222 7.58 -12.86 -1.81
C ILE A 222 7.33 -12.00 -3.05
N PHE A 223 8.36 -11.75 -3.85
CA PHE A 223 8.28 -10.94 -5.06
C PHE A 223 7.69 -11.66 -6.26
N GLU A 224 7.63 -12.99 -6.25
CA GLU A 224 6.83 -13.79 -7.17
C GLU A 224 5.33 -13.64 -6.86
N LYS A 225 4.95 -13.70 -5.58
CA LYS A 225 3.55 -13.53 -5.15
C LYS A 225 3.06 -12.08 -5.26
N PHE A 226 3.91 -11.12 -4.91
CA PHE A 226 3.59 -9.68 -4.86
C PHE A 226 4.66 -8.87 -5.59
N PRO A 227 4.64 -8.88 -6.93
CA PRO A 227 5.68 -8.24 -7.72
C PRO A 227 5.67 -6.72 -7.53
N VAL A 228 6.87 -6.15 -7.58
CA VAL A 228 7.12 -4.70 -7.59
C VAL A 228 8.05 -4.35 -8.74
N SER A 229 7.98 -3.11 -9.22
CA SER A 229 8.83 -2.63 -10.31
C SER A 229 10.30 -2.58 -9.92
N GLU A 230 11.18 -2.56 -10.92
CA GLU A 230 12.62 -2.32 -10.74
C GLU A 230 12.88 -1.04 -9.94
N LYS A 231 12.13 0.04 -10.23
CA LYS A 231 12.21 1.31 -9.51
C LYS A 231 11.93 1.16 -8.02
N CYS A 232 10.97 0.31 -7.64
CA CYS A 232 10.66 0.03 -6.24
C CYS A 232 11.80 -0.72 -5.54
N ILE A 233 12.42 -1.69 -6.22
CA ILE A 233 13.61 -2.39 -5.70
C ILE A 233 14.78 -1.44 -5.53
N GLU A 234 15.08 -0.60 -6.52
CA GLU A 234 16.13 0.41 -6.43
C GLU A 234 15.89 1.39 -5.27
N PHE A 235 14.65 1.83 -5.09
CA PHE A 235 14.27 2.72 -3.99
C PHE A 235 14.50 2.06 -2.63
N ALA A 236 14.08 0.80 -2.45
CA ALA A 236 14.28 0.07 -1.21
C ALA A 236 15.78 -0.13 -0.89
N LEU A 237 16.60 -0.44 -1.90
CA LEU A 237 18.05 -0.55 -1.76
C LEU A 237 18.68 0.79 -1.36
N LYS A 238 18.33 1.90 -2.02
CA LYS A 238 18.79 3.25 -1.66
C LYS A 238 18.35 3.64 -0.25
N LEU A 239 17.13 3.28 0.16
CA LEU A 239 16.65 3.52 1.51
C LEU A 239 17.51 2.76 2.54
N SER A 240 17.88 1.52 2.23
CA SER A 240 18.71 0.68 3.11
C SER A 240 20.09 1.26 3.39
N GLU A 241 20.64 2.11 2.52
CA GLU A 241 21.93 2.80 2.73
C GLU A 241 21.93 3.71 3.97
N ASN A 242 20.76 4.12 4.45
CA ASN A 242 20.61 4.88 5.70
C ASN A 242 20.83 4.01 6.95
N ILE A 243 21.03 2.70 6.78
CA ILE A 243 21.26 1.73 7.86
C ILE A 243 22.74 1.32 7.85
N PRO A 244 23.57 1.83 8.79
CA PRO A 244 25.01 1.61 8.76
C PRO A 244 25.39 0.12 8.80
N ASN A 245 26.29 -0.25 7.88
CA ASN A 245 26.84 -1.60 7.71
C ASN A 245 25.79 -2.68 7.42
N ILE A 246 24.65 -2.31 6.81
CA ILE A 246 23.67 -3.31 6.37
C ILE A 246 24.23 -4.18 5.25
N LYS A 247 23.96 -5.48 5.34
CA LYS A 247 24.33 -6.49 4.35
C LYS A 247 23.07 -6.90 3.60
N ILE A 248 23.09 -6.84 2.27
CA ILE A 248 21.95 -7.27 1.46
C ILE A 248 22.07 -8.75 1.18
N PHE A 249 21.03 -9.51 1.49
CA PHE A 249 20.93 -10.94 1.23
C PHE A 249 19.72 -11.19 0.33
N ILE A 250 19.95 -11.85 -0.80
CA ILE A 250 18.90 -12.21 -1.75
C ILE A 250 18.81 -13.74 -1.76
N GLY A 251 17.67 -14.25 -1.33
CA GLY A 251 17.45 -15.67 -1.10
C GLY A 251 16.29 -15.87 -0.14
N GLU A 252 15.92 -17.11 0.12
CA GLU A 252 14.82 -17.40 1.04
C GLU A 252 15.32 -17.31 2.49
N PHE A 253 14.40 -17.05 3.43
CA PHE A 253 14.74 -17.11 4.86
C PHE A 253 15.38 -18.45 5.27
N SER A 254 14.96 -19.56 4.65
CA SER A 254 15.56 -20.89 4.87
C SER A 254 17.04 -20.97 4.50
N ASP A 255 17.48 -20.18 3.52
CA ASP A 255 18.89 -20.13 3.13
C ASP A 255 19.70 -19.33 4.17
N LEU A 256 19.11 -18.25 4.71
CA LEU A 256 19.74 -17.41 5.71
C LEU A 256 19.99 -18.18 7.02
N VAL A 257 19.05 -19.02 7.45
CA VAL A 257 19.20 -19.81 8.69
C VAL A 257 20.27 -20.91 8.58
N SER A 258 20.78 -21.20 7.37
CA SER A 258 21.95 -22.06 7.20
C SER A 258 23.27 -21.38 7.60
N GLU A 259 23.28 -20.04 7.71
CA GLU A 259 24.45 -19.23 8.07
C GLU A 259 24.34 -18.60 9.46
N ILE A 260 23.12 -18.27 9.88
CA ILE A 260 22.84 -17.62 11.16
C ILE A 260 21.77 -18.45 11.87
N SER A 261 22.06 -18.95 13.07
CA SER A 261 21.06 -19.71 13.83
C SER A 261 19.81 -18.85 14.09
N ALA A 262 18.62 -19.45 13.99
CA ALA A 262 17.35 -18.73 14.15
C ALA A 262 17.23 -18.01 15.51
N GLU A 263 17.77 -18.57 16.59
CA GLU A 263 17.79 -17.92 17.91
C GLU A 263 18.60 -16.61 17.96
N ASN A 264 19.51 -16.41 17.01
CA ASN A 264 20.29 -15.18 16.87
C ASN A 264 19.61 -14.13 16.00
N ILE A 265 18.52 -14.47 15.31
CA ILE A 265 17.80 -13.56 14.42
C ILE A 265 16.72 -12.85 15.23
N SER A 266 16.65 -11.53 15.08
CA SER A 266 15.54 -10.69 15.51
C SER A 266 14.90 -10.06 14.28
N PHE A 267 13.57 -10.02 14.20
CA PHE A 267 12.82 -9.44 13.09
C PHE A 267 11.57 -8.74 13.60
N LYS A 268 11.06 -7.78 12.83
CA LYS A 268 9.76 -7.15 13.14
C LYS A 268 8.63 -7.95 12.49
N GLU A 269 7.53 -8.12 13.24
CA GLU A 269 6.34 -8.83 12.78
C GLU A 269 5.76 -8.20 11.51
N HIS A 270 5.42 -9.04 10.54
CA HIS A 270 4.73 -8.63 9.33
C HIS A 270 3.84 -9.77 8.80
N PRO A 271 2.69 -9.51 8.16
CA PRO A 271 1.86 -10.58 7.60
C PRO A 271 2.55 -11.46 6.55
N LEU A 272 3.66 -11.00 5.97
CA LEU A 272 4.44 -11.73 4.96
C LEU A 272 5.64 -12.52 5.51
N ASN A 273 5.95 -12.44 6.80
CA ASN A 273 7.08 -13.17 7.39
C ASN A 273 6.66 -14.15 8.49
N LEU A 274 5.46 -14.73 8.36
CA LEU A 274 4.93 -15.71 9.31
C LEU A 274 5.73 -17.01 9.38
N HIS A 275 6.54 -17.29 8.35
CA HIS A 275 7.45 -18.44 8.28
C HIS A 275 8.80 -18.17 8.94
N TYR A 276 9.08 -16.95 9.40
CA TYR A 276 10.35 -16.66 10.08
C TYR A 276 10.39 -17.30 11.47
N GLU A 277 11.56 -17.82 11.82
CA GLU A 277 11.86 -18.37 13.14
C GLU A 277 12.88 -17.49 13.86
N GLY A 278 12.69 -17.23 15.15
CA GLY A 278 13.60 -16.41 15.94
C GLY A 278 12.87 -15.44 16.89
N ASN A 279 13.54 -14.32 17.20
CA ASN A 279 13.04 -13.33 18.14
C ASN A 279 12.16 -12.30 17.42
N SER A 280 10.84 -12.49 17.48
CA SER A 280 9.86 -11.58 16.92
C SER A 280 9.67 -10.32 17.78
N GLU A 281 9.73 -9.14 17.16
CA GLU A 281 9.41 -7.85 17.78
C GLU A 281 8.17 -7.23 17.14
N LYS A 282 7.25 -6.73 17.97
CA LYS A 282 6.06 -6.02 17.48
C LYS A 282 6.45 -4.68 16.84
N ILE A 283 5.76 -4.32 15.76
CA ILE A 283 5.85 -2.98 15.19
C ILE A 283 5.26 -1.96 16.19
N SER A 284 5.90 -0.79 16.32
CA SER A 284 5.36 0.32 17.10
C SER A 284 4.12 0.88 16.43
N ASN A 285 2.96 0.66 17.04
CA ASN A 285 1.69 1.27 16.62
C ASN A 285 1.45 2.58 17.38
N LEU A 286 0.72 3.52 16.78
CA LEU A 286 0.18 4.71 17.42
C LEU A 286 -0.75 4.29 18.56
N PHE A 287 -1.54 3.23 18.35
CA PHE A 287 -2.41 2.69 19.38
C PHE A 287 -2.71 1.20 19.17
N THR A 288 -2.72 0.41 20.24
CA THR A 288 -3.09 -1.01 20.19
C THR A 288 -4.59 -1.17 20.34
N VAL A 289 -5.27 -1.70 19.31
CA VAL A 289 -6.68 -2.09 19.40
C VAL A 289 -6.76 -3.61 19.23
N GLU A 290 -7.07 -4.31 20.32
CA GLU A 290 -7.15 -5.78 20.35
C GLU A 290 -8.39 -6.35 19.65
N THR A 291 -9.38 -5.51 19.34
CA THR A 291 -10.65 -5.93 18.73
C THR A 291 -10.75 -5.48 17.28
N GLU A 292 -11.12 -6.41 16.41
CA GLU A 292 -11.43 -6.10 15.01
C GLU A 292 -12.49 -4.99 14.93
N CYS A 293 -12.23 -3.98 14.10
CA CYS A 293 -13.15 -2.87 13.88
C CYS A 293 -13.76 -2.98 12.48
N SER A 294 -15.09 -2.93 12.40
CA SER A 294 -15.83 -3.05 11.14
C SER A 294 -15.67 -1.86 10.18
N SER A 295 -15.15 -0.72 10.65
CA SER A 295 -14.94 0.49 9.85
C SER A 295 -13.79 1.33 10.42
N PHE A 296 -13.21 2.19 9.59
CA PHE A 296 -12.22 3.15 10.05
C PHE A 296 -12.78 4.10 11.11
N PHE A 297 -13.98 4.64 10.94
CA PHE A 297 -14.52 5.62 11.92
C PHE A 297 -14.80 4.99 13.29
N SER A 298 -15.18 3.71 13.34
CA SER A 298 -15.30 2.99 14.61
C SER A 298 -13.93 2.74 15.26
N TYR A 299 -12.89 2.46 14.47
CA TYR A 299 -11.50 2.41 14.93
C TYR A 299 -11.00 3.78 15.42
N TRP A 300 -11.13 4.83 14.60
CA TRP A 300 -10.70 6.20 14.89
C TRP A 300 -11.32 6.74 16.19
N LYS A 301 -12.61 6.48 16.41
CA LYS A 301 -13.30 6.89 17.64
C LYS A 301 -12.69 6.27 18.91
N LYS A 302 -12.19 5.02 18.83
CA LYS A 302 -11.51 4.35 19.94
C LYS A 302 -10.13 4.96 20.21
N VAL A 303 -9.34 5.19 19.17
CA VAL A 303 -7.94 5.63 19.31
C VAL A 303 -7.80 7.13 19.57
N LYS A 304 -8.67 7.97 18.97
CA LYS A 304 -8.57 9.44 19.06
C LYS A 304 -8.53 9.95 20.49
N LYS A 305 -9.40 9.44 21.38
CA LYS A 305 -9.47 9.89 22.77
C LYS A 305 -8.17 9.62 23.53
N GLY A 306 -7.55 8.47 23.31
CA GLY A 306 -6.26 8.13 23.92
C GLY A 306 -5.15 9.03 23.39
N LEU A 307 -5.03 9.12 22.07
CA LEU A 307 -4.01 9.95 21.42
C LEU A 307 -4.12 11.43 21.78
N GLN A 308 -5.33 11.99 21.82
CA GLN A 308 -5.56 13.38 22.21
C GLN A 308 -5.14 13.61 23.66
N LYS A 309 -5.56 12.73 24.59
CA LYS A 309 -5.17 12.83 26.00
C LYS A 309 -3.65 12.77 26.14
N ASP A 310 -2.99 11.81 25.49
CA ASP A 310 -1.55 11.65 25.55
C ASP A 310 -0.81 12.85 24.94
N PHE A 311 -1.39 13.50 23.92
CA PHE A 311 -0.87 14.70 23.27
C PHE A 311 -1.02 15.96 24.14
N GLU A 312 -2.10 16.10 24.89
CA GLU A 312 -2.39 17.29 25.71
C GLU A 312 -1.75 17.23 27.11
N THR A 313 -1.40 16.04 27.59
CA THR A 313 -0.83 15.82 28.94
C THR A 313 0.69 15.87 29.02
N ASN A 314 1.40 15.89 27.89
CA ASN A 314 2.87 15.86 27.81
C ASN A 314 3.38 16.77 26.68
#